data_AF-A0A0P0W2L6-F1
#
_entry.id   AF-A0A0P0W2L6-F1
#
_cell.length_a   1.000
_cell.length_b   1.000
_cell.length_c   1.000
_cell.angle_alpha   90.00
_cell.angle_beta   90.00
_cell.angle_gamma   90.00
#
_symmetry.space_group_name_H-M   'P 1'
#
loop_
_entity.id
_entity.type
_entity.pdbx_description
1 polymer ?
#
loop_
_entity_poly.entity_id
_entity_poly.type
_entity_poly.pdbx_seq_one_letter_code
_entity_poly.pdbx_strand_id
1 'polypeptide(L)'
;DTVMLGADFYETDLERGELLAEGKVPIGIGENTKIQNCIIDKNARIGKNVTISNSEGVQEADRTSEGFYIRSGITIVLKNSIIADGLVI
;
A
#
# COMPACT_ATOMS: atom_id res chain seq x y z
N ASP A 1 -10.43 7.17 -9.02
CA ASP A 1 -11.03 5.87 -8.71
C ASP A 1 -9.99 4.96 -8.08
N THR A 2 -10.27 4.48 -6.87
CA THR A 2 -9.42 3.55 -6.12
C THR A 2 -10.35 2.63 -5.32
N VAL A 3 -10.07 1.34 -5.30
CA VAL A 3 -10.82 0.36 -4.50
C VAL A 3 -9.96 -0.07 -3.32
N MET A 4 -10.51 0.01 -2.12
CA MET A 4 -9.85 -0.49 -0.91
C MET A 4 -10.66 -1.67 -0.37
N LEU A 5 -10.03 -2.85 -0.29
CA LEU A 5 -10.67 -4.07 0.21
C LEU A 5 -10.69 -4.13 1.75
N GLY A 6 -9.96 -3.24 2.42
CA GLY A 6 -10.01 -3.02 3.87
C GLY A 6 -9.05 -3.93 4.65
N ALA A 7 -9.49 -4.35 5.83
CA ALA A 7 -8.73 -5.23 6.70
C ALA A 7 -9.63 -6.33 7.26
N ASP A 8 -9.05 -7.51 7.48
CA ASP A 8 -9.73 -8.64 8.13
C ASP A 8 -9.81 -8.45 9.65
N PHE A 9 -9.01 -7.54 10.23
CA PHE A 9 -8.93 -7.24 11.66
C PHE A 9 -8.43 -5.82 11.91
N TYR A 10 -8.63 -5.33 13.14
CA TYR A 10 -8.08 -4.07 13.62
C TYR A 10 -6.79 -4.31 14.41
N GLU A 11 -5.81 -3.42 14.23
CA GLU A 11 -4.68 -3.28 15.16
C GLU A 11 -5.10 -2.29 16.24
N THR A 12 -4.85 -2.65 17.50
CA THR A 12 -5.06 -1.76 18.65
C THR A 12 -4.10 -0.58 18.61
N ASP A 13 -4.43 0.51 19.30
CA ASP A 13 -3.55 1.68 19.37
C ASP A 13 -2.17 1.35 19.97
N LEU A 14 -2.12 0.38 20.88
CA LEU A 14 -0.87 -0.12 21.45
C LEU A 14 0.00 -0.82 20.40
N GLU A 15 -0.57 -1.79 19.68
CA GLU A 15 0.15 -2.52 18.61
C GLU A 15 0.62 -1.57 17.50
N ARG A 16 -0.23 -0.61 17.12
CA ARG A 16 0.13 0.43 16.14
C ARG A 16 1.30 1.27 16.65
N GLY A 17 1.29 1.66 17.92
CA GLY A 17 2.36 2.42 18.56
C GLY A 17 3.68 1.66 18.60
N GLU A 18 3.65 0.37 18.95
CA GLU A 18 4.83 -0.51 18.97
C GLU A 18 5.43 -0.68 17.57
N LEU A 19 4.59 -0.94 16.56
CA LEU A 19 5.05 -1.04 15.17
C LEU A 19 5.73 0.25 14.71
N LEU A 20 5.13 1.41 14.99
CA LEU A 20 5.71 2.71 14.62
C LEU A 20 7.03 2.97 15.36
N ALA A 21 7.13 2.61 16.64
CA ALA A 21 8.36 2.74 17.42
C ALA A 21 9.50 1.86 16.87
N GLU A 22 9.17 0.71 16.28
CA GLU A 22 10.11 -0.17 15.59
C GLU A 22 10.41 0.26 14.14
N GLY A 23 9.81 1.36 13.65
CA GLY A 23 9.94 1.81 12.27
C GLY A 23 9.20 0.94 11.25
N LYS A 24 8.22 0.15 11.70
CA LYS A 24 7.35 -0.68 10.86
C LYS A 24 6.08 0.09 10.47
N VAL A 25 5.38 -0.44 9.46
CA VAL A 25 4.16 0.16 8.90
C VAL A 25 2.92 -0.57 9.43
N PRO A 26 2.01 0.11 10.16
CA PRO A 26 0.71 -0.43 10.55
C PRO A 26 -0.20 -0.77 9.34
N ILE A 27 -1.24 -1.56 9.55
CA ILE A 27 -2.27 -1.82 8.53
C ILE A 27 -2.95 -0.51 8.15
N GLY A 28 -3.20 -0.35 6.85
CA GLY A 28 -3.88 0.79 6.26
C GLY A 28 -2.95 1.69 5.46
N ILE A 29 -3.31 2.97 5.40
CA ILE A 29 -2.59 3.99 4.63
C ILE A 29 -1.93 4.96 5.61
N GLY A 30 -0.61 5.10 5.48
CA GLY A 30 0.19 6.06 6.23
C GLY A 30 -0.11 7.51 5.83
N GLU A 31 0.31 8.43 6.70
CA GLU A 31 0.07 9.87 6.50
C GLU A 31 0.65 10.39 5.18
N ASN A 32 0.01 11.41 4.62
CA ASN A 32 0.45 12.12 3.41
C ASN A 32 0.62 11.25 2.15
N THR A 33 0.00 10.07 2.14
CA THR A 33 0.03 9.16 1.00
C THR A 33 -1.07 9.49 -0.03
N LYS A 34 -0.72 9.43 -1.31
CA LYS A 34 -1.61 9.72 -2.45
C LYS A 34 -1.76 8.47 -3.31
N ILE A 35 -2.99 8.06 -3.59
CA ILE A 35 -3.28 6.83 -4.34
C ILE A 35 -4.31 7.12 -5.42
N GLN A 36 -4.00 6.72 -6.65
CA GLN A 36 -4.85 6.87 -7.82
C GLN A 36 -4.84 5.59 -8.64
N ASN A 37 -5.99 5.24 -9.24
CA ASN A 37 -6.16 4.11 -10.15
C ASN A 37 -5.57 2.80 -9.62
N CYS A 38 -5.93 2.46 -8.38
CA CYS A 38 -5.32 1.37 -7.64
C CYS A 38 -6.37 0.48 -6.95
N ILE A 39 -6.04 -0.81 -6.82
CA ILE A 39 -6.73 -1.75 -5.95
C ILE A 39 -5.80 -2.05 -4.78
N ILE A 40 -6.27 -1.78 -3.56
CA ILE A 40 -5.55 -2.09 -2.33
C ILE A 40 -6.22 -3.30 -1.70
N ASP A 41 -5.52 -4.43 -1.72
CA ASP A 41 -6.01 -5.67 -1.13
C ASP A 41 -5.90 -5.65 0.40
N LYS A 42 -6.50 -6.65 1.04
CA LYS A 42 -6.71 -6.67 2.48
C LYS A 42 -5.42 -6.66 3.27
N ASN A 43 -5.45 -5.99 4.41
CA ASN A 43 -4.34 -5.93 5.37
C ASN A 43 -3.04 -5.35 4.76
N ALA A 44 -3.13 -4.66 3.63
CA ALA A 44 -1.99 -3.93 3.08
C ALA A 44 -1.52 -2.86 4.07
N ARG A 45 -0.21 -2.68 4.14
CA ARG A 45 0.50 -1.75 5.02
C ARG A 45 1.22 -0.74 4.15
N ILE A 46 0.57 0.37 3.85
CA ILE A 46 1.14 1.43 3.00
C ILE A 46 1.75 2.49 3.89
N GLY A 47 3.05 2.75 3.69
CA GLY A 47 3.83 3.71 4.47
C GLY A 47 3.37 5.15 4.32
N LYS A 48 4.07 6.06 5.00
CA LYS A 48 3.86 7.51 4.89
C LYS A 48 4.53 8.07 3.64
N ASN A 49 3.98 9.17 3.12
CA ASN A 49 4.49 9.88 1.95
C ASN A 49 4.62 9.02 0.69
N VAL A 50 3.82 7.96 0.57
CA VAL A 50 3.80 7.10 -0.61
C VAL A 50 2.99 7.77 -1.72
N THR A 51 3.39 7.58 -2.97
CA THR A 51 2.60 7.98 -4.14
C THR A 51 2.38 6.77 -5.03
N ILE A 52 1.12 6.40 -5.28
CA ILE A 52 0.73 5.36 -6.22
C ILE A 52 -0.10 6.01 -7.32
N SER A 53 0.48 6.14 -8.50
CA SER A 53 -0.16 6.79 -9.65
C SER A 53 0.12 6.11 -10.98
N ASN A 54 1.20 5.32 -11.09
CA ASN A 54 1.64 4.73 -12.36
C ASN A 54 1.74 5.80 -13.45
N SER A 55 2.42 6.91 -13.16
CA SER A 55 2.48 8.09 -14.05
C SER A 55 3.12 7.80 -15.41
N GLU A 56 3.90 6.72 -15.50
CA GLU A 56 4.52 6.25 -16.74
C GLU A 56 3.54 5.45 -17.62
N GLY A 57 2.34 5.13 -17.13
CA GLY A 57 1.32 4.42 -17.90
C GLY A 57 1.66 2.96 -18.18
N VAL A 58 2.45 2.32 -17.30
CA VAL A 58 2.85 0.91 -17.43
C VAL A 58 1.61 0.03 -17.48
N GLN A 59 1.51 -0.85 -18.48
CA GLN A 59 0.33 -1.70 -18.63
C GLN A 59 0.43 -2.98 -17.80
N GLU A 60 1.60 -3.60 -17.80
CA GLU A 60 1.85 -4.91 -17.20
C GLU A 60 3.21 -4.89 -16.49
N ALA A 61 3.24 -5.23 -15.21
CA ALA A 61 4.48 -5.36 -14.46
C ALA A 61 4.33 -6.37 -13.32
N ASP A 62 5.27 -7.30 -13.21
CA ASP A 62 5.41 -8.14 -12.02
C ASP A 62 6.43 -7.50 -11.08
N ARG A 63 5.93 -6.95 -9.97
CA ARG A 63 6.73 -6.37 -8.89
C ARG A 63 6.30 -6.98 -7.55
N THR A 64 5.90 -8.25 -7.58
CA THR A 64 5.35 -8.95 -6.41
C THR A 64 6.32 -8.96 -5.22
N SER A 65 7.64 -8.95 -5.48
CA SER A 65 8.69 -8.78 -4.45
C SER A 65 8.67 -7.41 -3.76
N GLU A 66 8.10 -6.39 -4.40
CA GLU A 66 7.89 -5.03 -3.87
C GLU A 66 6.46 -4.83 -3.34
N GLY A 67 5.64 -5.90 -3.32
CA GLY A 67 4.31 -5.88 -2.72
C GLY A 67 3.16 -5.46 -3.65
N PHE A 68 3.41 -5.27 -4.94
CA PHE A 68 2.37 -4.91 -5.90
C PHE A 68 2.59 -5.55 -7.27
N TYR A 69 1.59 -5.49 -8.14
CA TYR A 69 1.77 -5.72 -9.56
C TYR A 69 0.88 -4.76 -10.35
N ILE A 70 1.13 -4.61 -11.64
CA ILE A 70 0.30 -3.79 -12.52
C ILE A 70 -0.34 -4.70 -13.57
N ARG A 71 -1.67 -4.63 -13.71
CA ARG A 71 -2.44 -5.26 -14.80
C ARG A 71 -3.33 -4.24 -15.46
N SER A 72 -3.33 -4.18 -16.78
CA SER A 72 -4.13 -3.25 -17.57
C SER A 72 -4.03 -1.80 -17.08
N GLY A 73 -2.83 -1.37 -16.65
CA GLY A 73 -2.58 -0.02 -16.14
C GLY A 73 -3.03 0.24 -14.70
N ILE A 74 -3.68 -0.72 -14.04
CA ILE A 74 -4.17 -0.61 -12.67
C ILE A 74 -3.11 -1.19 -11.72
N THR A 75 -2.68 -0.39 -10.75
CA THR A 75 -1.77 -0.86 -9.69
C THR A 75 -2.55 -1.67 -8.67
N ILE A 76 -2.08 -2.87 -8.35
CA ILE A 76 -2.74 -3.78 -7.40
C ILE A 76 -1.75 -4.07 -6.27
N VAL A 77 -2.01 -3.51 -5.09
CA VAL A 77 -1.25 -3.78 -3.86
C VAL A 77 -1.74 -5.08 -3.25
N LEU A 78 -0.81 -5.99 -2.96
CA LEU A 78 -1.11 -7.36 -2.56
C LEU A 78 -1.60 -7.48 -1.12
N LYS A 79 -2.38 -8.53 -0.84
CA LYS A 79 -2.81 -8.89 0.52
C LYS A 79 -1.60 -9.01 1.45
N ASN A 80 -1.68 -8.41 2.64
CA ASN A 80 -0.63 -8.41 3.68
C ASN A 80 0.71 -7.79 3.25
N SER A 81 0.79 -7.15 2.08
CA SER A 81 2.04 -6.56 1.62
C SER A 81 2.38 -5.26 2.33
N ILE A 82 3.66 -4.89 2.28
CA ILE A 82 4.16 -3.62 2.80
C ILE A 82 4.65 -2.79 1.63
N ILE A 83 4.13 -1.57 1.51
CA ILE A 83 4.67 -0.54 0.64
C ILE A 83 5.44 0.43 1.54
N ALA A 84 6.75 0.51 1.37
CA ALA A 84 7.63 1.27 2.26
C ALA A 84 7.38 2.78 2.18
N ASP A 85 7.74 3.50 3.25
CA ASP A 85 7.67 4.95 3.32
C ASP A 85 8.35 5.63 2.14
N GLY A 86 7.71 6.64 1.57
CA GLY A 86 8.26 7.45 0.48
C GLY A 86 8.30 6.77 -0.89
N LEU A 87 7.82 5.53 -1.04
CA LEU A 87 7.84 4.86 -2.34
C LEU A 87 6.93 5.57 -3.35
N VAL A 88 7.43 5.68 -4.59
CA VAL A 88 6.68 6.22 -5.73
C VAL A 88 6.49 5.11 -6.76
N ILE A 89 5.23 4.83 -7.10
CA ILE A 89 4.77 3.82 -8.06
C ILE A 89 4.01 4.51 -9.20
#